data_AF-A0A9E7HL79-F1
#
_entry.id   AF-A0A9E7HL79-F1
#
_cell.length_a   1.000
_cell.length_b   1.000
_cell.length_c   1.000
_cell.angle_alpha   90.00
_cell.angle_beta   90.00
_cell.angle_gamma   90.00
#
_symmetry.space_group_name_H-M   'P 1'
#
loop_
_entity.id
_entity.type
_entity.pdbx_description
1 polymer ?
#
loop_
_entity_poly.entity_id
_entity_poly.type
_entity_poly.pdbx_seq_one_letter_code
_entity_poly.pdbx_strand_id
1 'polypeptide(L)'
;MAGSASDCRAAELDNKEHLSALHLYWGQLGRIDNDKHEEVLEALRPHCNLTELRIIGYMGTKSPSWLETSWLSNLEHIELEGCQSWEVLPPLGQLPFLKILHLKSLKLVKHICSGFYGGHRIAFPLLEELLFSDMGEWRQWSGVKASSQLFPCLRRLQIDRCHKLRGSLVLPTVLERLHVVLSDDVTWESYKKPHVVLSDDVIWESSETNDVPAILKLSIDNISLLTDCLPAECLASLYRLDVVYCSSLESFTDEQEKWLHRLSSLEELRFSDCDNLTRLPTDLSSLALLKTLHIEGCPKIDSQPEKGI
;
A
#
# COMPACT_ATOMS: atom_id res chain seq x y z
N MET A 1 -4.73 -27.66 13.28
CA MET A 1 -6.07 -28.19 12.95
C MET A 1 -7.07 -27.37 13.74
N ALA A 2 -7.77 -26.43 13.10
CA ALA A 2 -9.03 -25.98 13.69
C ALA A 2 -9.97 -27.19 13.66
N GLY A 3 -10.58 -27.50 14.80
CA GLY A 3 -11.65 -28.51 14.88
C GLY A 3 -12.87 -28.08 14.07
N SER A 4 -13.94 -28.87 14.08
CA SER A 4 -15.20 -28.45 13.45
C SER A 4 -15.70 -27.11 14.03
N ALA A 5 -16.62 -26.44 13.36
CA ALA A 5 -17.20 -25.19 13.87
C ALA A 5 -17.77 -25.33 15.30
N SER A 6 -18.21 -26.53 15.70
CA SER A 6 -18.58 -26.87 17.08
C SER A 6 -17.45 -26.65 18.09
N ASP A 7 -16.24 -27.09 17.75
CA ASP A 7 -15.08 -27.03 18.62
C ASP A 7 -14.61 -25.58 18.78
N CYS A 8 -14.75 -24.80 17.71
CA CYS A 8 -14.48 -23.37 17.72
C CYS A 8 -15.46 -22.60 18.61
N ARG A 9 -16.76 -22.95 18.58
CA ARG A 9 -17.75 -22.36 19.50
C ARG A 9 -17.47 -22.70 20.96
N ALA A 10 -16.97 -23.91 21.23
CA ALA A 10 -16.59 -24.32 22.58
C ALA A 10 -15.37 -23.55 23.14
N ALA A 11 -14.59 -22.87 22.29
CA ALA A 11 -13.51 -22.00 22.75
C ALA A 11 -14.01 -20.71 23.42
N GLU A 12 -15.26 -20.30 23.14
CA GLU A 12 -15.93 -19.12 23.70
C GLU A 12 -15.02 -17.88 23.68
N LEU A 13 -14.46 -17.57 22.51
CA LEU A 13 -13.52 -16.45 22.33
C LEU A 13 -14.17 -15.09 22.64
N ASP A 14 -15.49 -15.01 22.53
CA ASP A 14 -16.31 -13.87 22.90
C ASP A 14 -16.46 -13.68 24.41
N ASN A 15 -16.10 -14.67 25.24
CA ASN A 15 -16.01 -14.57 26.70
C ASN A 15 -14.59 -14.27 27.20
N LYS A 16 -13.58 -14.21 26.32
CA LYS A 16 -12.18 -13.96 26.68
C LYS A 16 -11.87 -12.46 26.75
N GLU A 17 -12.40 -11.78 27.76
CA GLU A 17 -12.30 -10.30 27.90
C GLU A 17 -10.86 -9.75 27.93
N HIS A 18 -9.89 -10.57 28.33
CA HIS A 18 -8.46 -10.22 28.40
C HIS A 18 -7.67 -10.58 27.13
N LEU A 19 -8.31 -11.16 26.12
CA LEU A 19 -7.65 -11.49 24.85
C LEU A 19 -7.50 -10.22 24.01
N SER A 20 -6.25 -9.75 23.87
CA SER A 20 -5.93 -8.56 23.07
C SER A 20 -5.53 -8.88 21.63
N ALA A 21 -4.96 -10.06 21.37
CA ALA A 21 -4.49 -10.45 20.05
C ALA A 21 -5.03 -11.83 19.64
N LEU A 22 -5.51 -11.93 18.41
CA LEU A 22 -6.02 -13.16 17.82
C LEU A 22 -5.36 -13.37 16.46
N HIS A 23 -4.58 -14.44 16.35
CA HIS A 23 -3.91 -14.82 15.11
C HIS A 23 -4.44 -16.17 14.63
N LEU A 24 -5.05 -16.17 13.45
CA LEU A 24 -5.71 -17.34 12.88
C LEU A 24 -4.98 -17.76 11.60
N TYR A 25 -4.53 -19.02 11.56
CA TYR A 25 -3.74 -19.56 10.47
C TYR A 25 -4.41 -20.80 9.88
N TRP A 26 -4.68 -20.78 8.57
CA TRP A 26 -5.13 -21.94 7.81
C TRP A 26 -3.97 -22.53 7.03
N GLY A 27 -3.78 -23.85 7.17
CA GLY A 27 -2.82 -24.59 6.35
C GLY A 27 -3.28 -24.69 4.90
N GLN A 28 -2.34 -24.71 3.97
CA GLN A 28 -2.55 -24.85 2.51
C GLN A 28 -3.06 -26.25 2.10
N LEU A 29 -3.92 -26.88 2.89
CA LEU A 29 -4.42 -28.25 2.70
C LEU A 29 -5.61 -28.26 1.73
N GLY A 30 -5.36 -27.95 0.45
CA GLY A 30 -6.28 -28.25 -0.66
C GLY A 30 -7.63 -27.52 -0.65
N ARG A 31 -8.11 -27.14 -1.84
CA ARG A 31 -9.38 -26.41 -2.08
C ARG A 31 -10.68 -27.16 -1.71
N ILE A 32 -10.60 -28.27 -0.97
CA ILE A 32 -11.65 -29.29 -1.02
C ILE A 32 -12.89 -28.90 -0.20
N ASP A 33 -12.78 -28.02 0.82
CA ASP A 33 -13.92 -27.68 1.70
C ASP A 33 -13.94 -26.19 2.14
N ASN A 34 -14.06 -25.25 1.21
CA ASN A 34 -14.14 -23.81 1.53
C ASN A 34 -15.29 -23.46 2.50
N ASP A 35 -16.45 -24.11 2.37
CA ASP A 35 -17.62 -23.87 3.22
C ASP A 35 -17.32 -24.12 4.71
N LYS A 36 -16.45 -25.10 5.01
CA LYS A 36 -16.03 -25.38 6.40
C LYS A 36 -15.17 -24.26 6.97
N HIS A 37 -14.38 -23.58 6.15
CA HIS A 37 -13.57 -22.46 6.62
C HIS A 37 -14.45 -21.27 6.99
N GLU A 38 -15.50 -20.97 6.21
CA GLU A 38 -16.46 -19.91 6.53
C GLU A 38 -17.17 -20.17 7.85
N GLU A 39 -17.69 -21.38 8.06
CA GLU A 39 -18.35 -21.76 9.32
C GLU A 39 -17.40 -21.67 10.53
N VAL A 40 -16.14 -22.07 10.35
CA VAL A 40 -15.12 -22.01 11.40
C VAL A 40 -14.75 -20.56 11.72
N LEU A 41 -14.51 -19.73 10.72
CA LEU A 41 -14.15 -18.32 10.95
C LEU A 41 -15.31 -17.55 11.60
N GLU A 42 -16.55 -17.82 11.19
CA GLU A 42 -17.73 -17.24 11.83
C GLU A 42 -17.88 -17.71 13.30
N ALA A 43 -17.60 -18.98 13.58
CA ALA A 43 -17.65 -19.56 14.93
C ALA A 43 -16.54 -19.04 15.87
N LEU A 44 -15.41 -18.57 15.33
CA LEU A 44 -14.28 -18.00 16.08
C LEU A 44 -14.50 -16.53 16.47
N ARG A 45 -15.76 -16.13 16.68
CA ARG A 45 -16.13 -14.75 17.03
C ARG A 45 -15.31 -14.25 18.24
N PRO A 46 -14.45 -13.24 18.08
CA PRO A 46 -13.65 -12.70 19.18
C PRO A 46 -14.45 -11.80 20.12
N HIS A 47 -13.92 -11.60 21.34
CA HIS A 47 -14.38 -10.55 22.24
C HIS A 47 -14.16 -9.16 21.62
N CYS A 48 -15.05 -8.20 21.90
CA CYS A 48 -14.99 -6.83 21.36
C CYS A 48 -13.80 -5.97 21.84
N ASN A 49 -12.98 -6.49 22.77
CA ASN A 49 -11.79 -5.82 23.31
C ASN A 49 -10.53 -6.14 22.50
N LEU A 50 -10.66 -6.98 21.47
CA LEU A 50 -9.54 -7.36 20.63
C LEU A 50 -8.92 -6.13 19.98
N THR A 51 -7.59 -5.98 20.11
CA THR A 51 -6.81 -4.88 19.55
C THR A 51 -6.05 -5.29 18.30
N GLU A 52 -5.71 -6.58 18.18
CA GLU A 52 -4.96 -7.12 17.03
C GLU A 52 -5.63 -8.37 16.46
N LEU A 53 -5.87 -8.34 15.15
CA LEU A 53 -6.41 -9.47 14.39
C LEU A 53 -5.50 -9.79 13.21
N ARG A 54 -5.07 -11.06 13.13
CA ARG A 54 -4.38 -11.59 11.94
C ARG A 54 -5.10 -12.79 11.39
N ILE A 55 -5.38 -12.79 10.09
CA ILE A 55 -6.02 -13.91 9.39
C ILE A 55 -5.12 -14.28 8.22
N ILE A 56 -4.54 -15.49 8.25
CA ILE A 56 -3.57 -15.95 7.26
C ILE A 56 -4.04 -17.26 6.61
N GLY A 57 -4.06 -17.27 5.28
CA GLY A 57 -4.35 -18.46 4.46
C GLY A 57 -5.82 -18.86 4.42
N TYR A 58 -6.74 -17.97 4.79
CA TYR A 58 -8.18 -18.26 4.79
C TYR A 58 -8.71 -18.50 3.37
N MET A 59 -9.38 -19.64 3.15
CA MET A 59 -9.86 -20.05 1.82
C MET A 59 -11.37 -19.85 1.61
N GLY A 60 -12.09 -19.31 2.60
CA GLY A 60 -13.50 -18.97 2.42
C GLY A 60 -13.67 -17.77 1.49
N THR A 61 -14.84 -17.66 0.88
CA THR A 61 -15.15 -16.62 -0.12
C THR A 61 -15.64 -15.32 0.51
N LYS A 62 -16.11 -15.37 1.76
CA LYS A 62 -16.70 -14.23 2.48
C LYS A 62 -15.92 -13.87 3.74
N SER A 63 -15.96 -12.59 4.09
CA SER A 63 -15.64 -12.12 5.43
C SER A 63 -16.66 -12.59 6.46
N PRO A 64 -16.25 -12.77 7.72
CA PRO A 64 -17.18 -13.10 8.79
C PRO A 64 -18.00 -11.89 9.20
N SER A 65 -19.22 -12.12 9.68
CA SER A 65 -20.17 -11.04 10.01
C SER A 65 -19.67 -10.13 11.12
N TRP A 66 -18.89 -10.69 12.06
CA TRP A 66 -18.31 -9.94 13.18
C TRP A 66 -17.21 -8.96 12.75
N LEU A 67 -16.62 -9.11 11.55
CA LEU A 67 -15.65 -8.15 11.00
C LEU A 67 -16.33 -7.03 10.19
N GLU A 68 -17.55 -7.26 9.71
CA GLU A 68 -18.34 -6.29 8.95
C GLU A 68 -19.13 -5.32 9.85
N THR A 69 -19.23 -5.61 11.14
CA THR A 69 -19.96 -4.81 12.11
C THR A 69 -19.01 -3.96 12.96
N SER A 70 -19.56 -2.98 13.69
CA SER A 70 -18.81 -2.19 14.69
C SER A 70 -18.47 -2.99 15.96
N TRP A 71 -18.66 -4.31 15.96
CA TRP A 71 -18.35 -5.19 17.09
C TRP A 71 -16.90 -5.08 17.54
N LEU A 72 -15.97 -5.04 16.58
CA LEU A 72 -14.53 -4.95 16.81
C LEU A 72 -14.01 -3.51 16.80
N SER A 73 -14.74 -2.61 17.45
CA SER A 73 -14.40 -1.18 17.45
C SER A 73 -13.03 -0.86 18.02
N ASN A 74 -12.50 -1.68 18.95
CA ASN A 74 -11.19 -1.50 19.59
C ASN A 74 -9.99 -2.00 18.77
N LEU A 75 -10.19 -2.52 17.55
CA LEU A 75 -9.09 -2.99 16.72
C LEU A 75 -8.16 -1.84 16.34
N GLU A 76 -6.88 -2.02 16.63
CA GLU A 76 -5.78 -1.12 16.27
C GLU A 76 -4.95 -1.67 15.12
N HIS A 77 -4.88 -3.00 14.97
CA HIS A 77 -4.08 -3.67 13.95
C HIS A 77 -4.85 -4.81 13.29
N ILE A 78 -4.94 -4.76 11.96
CA ILE A 78 -5.47 -5.84 11.14
C ILE A 78 -4.42 -6.26 10.09
N GLU A 79 -4.13 -7.55 10.02
CA GLU A 79 -3.35 -8.18 8.94
C GLU A 79 -4.18 -9.28 8.30
N LEU A 80 -4.46 -9.14 7.00
CA LEU A 80 -5.11 -10.16 6.18
C LEU A 80 -4.12 -10.63 5.13
N GLU A 81 -3.71 -11.90 5.19
CA GLU A 81 -2.73 -12.47 4.27
C GLU A 81 -3.25 -13.74 3.62
N GLY A 82 -3.20 -13.79 2.29
CA GLY A 82 -3.55 -15.02 1.57
C GLY A 82 -5.01 -15.43 1.73
N CYS A 83 -5.93 -14.47 1.94
CA CYS A 83 -7.37 -14.69 1.83
C CYS A 83 -7.78 -14.71 0.35
N GLN A 84 -7.33 -15.76 -0.37
CA GLN A 84 -7.28 -15.77 -1.84
C GLN A 84 -8.64 -15.69 -2.53
N SER A 85 -9.72 -16.06 -1.82
CA SER A 85 -11.07 -16.13 -2.37
C SER A 85 -11.92 -14.87 -2.13
N TRP A 86 -11.38 -13.86 -1.44
CA TRP A 86 -12.11 -12.60 -1.21
C TRP A 86 -12.12 -11.72 -2.45
N GLU A 87 -13.32 -11.39 -2.94
CA GLU A 87 -13.52 -10.41 -4.02
C GLU A 87 -13.83 -9.01 -3.49
N VAL A 88 -14.45 -8.93 -2.31
CA VAL A 88 -14.90 -7.69 -1.67
C VAL A 88 -14.30 -7.64 -0.27
N LEU A 89 -13.68 -6.51 0.09
CA LEU A 89 -13.17 -6.28 1.43
C LEU A 89 -14.31 -5.83 2.36
N PRO A 90 -14.28 -6.24 3.65
CA PRO A 90 -15.20 -5.71 4.65
C PRO A 90 -15.01 -4.19 4.83
N PRO A 91 -16.01 -3.49 5.40
CA PRO A 91 -16.00 -2.02 5.60
C PRO A 91 -15.03 -1.58 6.70
N LEU A 92 -13.73 -1.87 6.56
CA LEU A 92 -12.71 -1.60 7.58
C LEU A 92 -12.54 -0.11 7.92
N GLY A 93 -12.95 0.79 7.03
CA GLY A 93 -12.88 2.24 7.25
C GLY A 93 -13.78 2.76 8.37
N GLN A 94 -14.75 1.96 8.83
CA GLN A 94 -15.61 2.31 9.95
C GLN A 94 -14.92 2.09 11.32
N LEU A 95 -13.76 1.42 11.35
CA LEU A 95 -13.06 1.09 12.60
C LEU A 95 -12.38 2.35 13.16
N PRO A 96 -12.80 2.84 14.35
CA PRO A 96 -12.39 4.15 14.85
C PRO A 96 -10.97 4.18 15.42
N PHE A 97 -10.43 3.03 15.85
CA PHE A 97 -9.11 2.95 16.49
C PHE A 97 -8.03 2.28 15.63
N LEU A 98 -8.35 1.92 14.39
CA LEU A 98 -7.42 1.20 13.52
C LEU A 98 -6.24 2.10 13.13
N LYS A 99 -5.02 1.67 13.48
CA LYS A 99 -3.75 2.35 13.22
C LYS A 99 -2.93 1.68 12.13
N ILE A 100 -2.98 0.34 12.04
CA ILE A 100 -2.20 -0.45 11.09
C ILE A 100 -3.13 -1.37 10.32
N LEU A 101 -3.12 -1.27 8.99
CA LEU A 101 -3.87 -2.14 8.11
C LEU A 101 -2.96 -2.73 7.03
N HIS A 102 -2.76 -4.04 7.08
CA HIS A 102 -1.98 -4.80 6.12
C HIS A 102 -2.86 -5.76 5.34
N LEU A 103 -2.86 -5.63 4.01
CA LEU A 103 -3.64 -6.43 3.09
C LEU A 103 -2.67 -7.07 2.09
N LYS A 104 -2.44 -8.38 2.24
CA LYS A 104 -1.40 -9.13 1.54
C LYS A 104 -1.98 -10.33 0.79
N SER A 105 -1.54 -10.55 -0.44
CA SER A 105 -1.91 -11.73 -1.25
C SER A 105 -3.43 -11.95 -1.41
N LEU A 106 -4.22 -10.87 -1.49
CA LEU A 106 -5.68 -10.91 -1.70
C LEU A 106 -6.00 -10.92 -3.20
N LYS A 107 -5.68 -12.03 -3.85
CA LYS A 107 -5.54 -12.12 -5.31
C LYS A 107 -6.79 -11.79 -6.12
N LEU A 108 -7.99 -11.99 -5.58
CA LEU A 108 -9.25 -11.74 -6.32
C LEU A 108 -9.84 -10.34 -6.09
N VAL A 109 -9.31 -9.55 -5.16
CA VAL A 109 -9.78 -8.19 -4.92
C VAL A 109 -9.44 -7.32 -6.13
N LYS A 110 -10.47 -6.89 -6.87
CA LYS A 110 -10.31 -6.09 -8.09
C LYS A 110 -10.41 -4.59 -7.84
N HIS A 111 -11.21 -4.20 -6.85
CA HIS A 111 -11.57 -2.80 -6.62
C HIS A 111 -11.54 -2.49 -5.13
N ILE A 112 -10.90 -1.37 -4.78
CA ILE A 112 -11.07 -0.74 -3.48
C ILE A 112 -11.93 0.50 -3.71
N CYS A 113 -13.14 0.47 -3.17
CA CYS A 113 -14.17 1.46 -3.44
C CYS A 113 -14.92 1.86 -2.15
N SER A 114 -16.03 2.58 -2.29
CA SER A 114 -16.78 3.15 -1.16
C SER A 114 -17.20 2.15 -0.08
N GLY A 115 -17.40 0.87 -0.44
CA GLY A 115 -17.71 -0.20 0.51
C GLY A 115 -16.60 -0.42 1.55
N PHE A 116 -15.34 -0.24 1.17
CA PHE A 116 -14.18 -0.39 2.07
C PHE A 116 -14.15 0.69 3.16
N TYR A 117 -14.67 1.89 2.87
CA TYR A 117 -14.64 3.03 3.79
C TYR A 117 -15.80 3.04 4.81
N GLY A 118 -16.79 2.14 4.69
CA GLY A 118 -17.89 2.02 5.65
C GLY A 118 -18.89 3.20 5.68
N GLY A 119 -18.84 4.11 4.70
CA GLY A 119 -19.85 5.17 4.52
C GLY A 119 -19.87 6.29 5.57
N HIS A 120 -18.93 6.31 6.52
CA HIS A 120 -18.79 7.38 7.50
C HIS A 120 -18.26 8.68 6.87
N ARG A 121 -18.52 9.81 7.54
CA ARG A 121 -17.99 11.13 7.14
C ARG A 121 -16.46 11.17 7.19
N ILE A 122 -15.86 10.47 8.16
CA ILE A 122 -14.42 10.29 8.29
C ILE A 122 -14.18 8.79 8.29
N ALA A 123 -13.45 8.29 7.29
CA ALA A 123 -13.04 6.90 7.25
C ALA A 123 -11.58 6.78 7.70
N PHE A 124 -11.27 5.71 8.43
CA PHE A 124 -9.92 5.45 8.96
C PHE A 124 -9.35 6.62 9.78
N PRO A 125 -10.04 7.07 10.84
CA PRO A 125 -9.71 8.31 11.54
C PRO A 125 -8.34 8.31 12.24
N LEU A 126 -7.79 7.14 12.59
CA LEU A 126 -6.48 7.01 13.26
C LEU A 126 -5.48 6.15 12.48
N LEU A 127 -5.77 5.81 11.21
CA LEU A 127 -4.89 4.92 10.45
C LEU A 127 -3.58 5.62 10.15
N GLU A 128 -2.47 5.07 10.63
CA GLU A 128 -1.12 5.60 10.47
C GLU A 128 -0.34 4.88 9.37
N GLU A 129 -0.63 3.60 9.15
CA GLU A 129 0.04 2.72 8.18
C GLU A 129 -0.94 1.88 7.38
N LEU A 130 -0.81 1.93 6.05
CA LEU A 130 -1.58 1.15 5.09
C LEU A 130 -0.63 0.44 4.12
N LEU A 131 -0.72 -0.89 4.10
CA LEU A 131 0.08 -1.75 3.23
C LEU A 131 -0.83 -2.59 2.33
N PHE A 132 -0.58 -2.50 1.02
CA PHE A 132 -1.07 -3.45 0.02
C PHE A 132 0.12 -4.20 -0.57
N SER A 133 0.09 -5.53 -0.55
CA SER A 133 1.14 -6.36 -1.15
C SER A 133 0.56 -7.54 -1.91
N ASP A 134 1.10 -7.87 -3.10
CA ASP A 134 0.69 -9.04 -3.91
C ASP A 134 -0.83 -9.06 -4.21
N MET A 135 -1.40 -7.90 -4.59
CA MET A 135 -2.82 -7.75 -4.91
C MET A 135 -3.07 -8.01 -6.41
N GLY A 136 -2.97 -9.27 -6.83
CA GLY A 136 -2.83 -9.66 -8.25
C GLY A 136 -3.93 -9.24 -9.24
N GLU A 137 -5.19 -9.06 -8.81
CA GLU A 137 -6.28 -8.57 -9.68
C GLU A 137 -6.67 -7.10 -9.43
N TRP A 138 -6.00 -6.41 -8.52
CA TRP A 138 -6.38 -5.06 -8.11
C TRP A 138 -6.14 -4.05 -9.24
N ARG A 139 -7.22 -3.44 -9.73
CA ARG A 139 -7.20 -2.54 -10.90
C ARG A 139 -7.51 -1.10 -10.57
N GLN A 140 -8.31 -0.85 -9.54
CA GLN A 140 -8.82 0.48 -9.26
C GLN A 140 -8.86 0.75 -7.75
N TRP A 141 -8.38 1.92 -7.38
CA TRP A 141 -8.57 2.51 -6.06
C TRP A 141 -9.38 3.80 -6.21
N SER A 142 -10.60 3.82 -5.69
CA SER A 142 -11.51 4.95 -5.82
C SER A 142 -12.51 5.01 -4.67
N GLY A 143 -13.59 5.79 -4.82
CA GLY A 143 -14.72 5.84 -3.88
C GLY A 143 -14.66 6.97 -2.86
N VAL A 144 -13.81 7.97 -3.07
CA VAL A 144 -13.80 9.21 -2.29
C VAL A 144 -15.05 10.03 -2.65
N LYS A 145 -15.96 10.22 -1.69
CA LYS A 145 -17.06 11.18 -1.87
C LYS A 145 -16.54 12.57 -1.52
N ALA A 146 -16.96 13.60 -2.27
CA ALA A 146 -16.54 14.99 -2.05
C ALA A 146 -16.74 15.52 -0.61
N SER A 147 -17.64 14.91 0.17
CA SER A 147 -17.93 15.28 1.56
C SER A 147 -17.26 14.41 2.62
N SER A 148 -16.40 13.45 2.22
CA SER A 148 -15.78 12.47 3.11
C SER A 148 -14.28 12.72 3.24
N GLN A 149 -13.80 12.79 4.49
CA GLN A 149 -12.37 12.84 4.77
C GLN A 149 -11.83 11.40 4.89
N LEU A 150 -10.82 11.08 4.09
CA LEU A 150 -10.15 9.77 4.16
C LEU A 150 -8.79 9.94 4.82
N PHE A 151 -8.44 9.02 5.72
CA PHE A 151 -7.08 8.83 6.21
C PHE A 151 -6.42 10.10 6.83
N PRO A 152 -7.06 10.82 7.75
CA PRO A 152 -6.53 12.06 8.34
C PRO A 152 -5.19 11.90 9.09
N CYS A 153 -4.78 10.66 9.43
CA CYS A 153 -3.55 10.37 10.18
C CYS A 153 -2.55 9.48 9.42
N LEU A 154 -2.77 9.20 8.14
CA LEU A 154 -1.95 8.21 7.41
C LEU A 154 -0.58 8.78 7.03
N ARG A 155 0.45 8.28 7.70
CA ARG A 155 1.85 8.73 7.52
C ARG A 155 2.66 7.80 6.64
N ARG A 156 2.23 6.53 6.49
CA ARG A 156 2.93 5.51 5.70
C ARG A 156 1.96 4.77 4.78
N LEU A 157 2.16 4.92 3.47
CA LEU A 157 1.46 4.17 2.44
C LEU A 157 2.45 3.32 1.66
N GLN A 158 2.23 2.02 1.65
CA GLN A 158 3.04 1.05 0.92
C GLN A 158 2.16 0.24 -0.03
N ILE A 159 2.54 0.22 -1.31
CA ILE A 159 1.95 -0.60 -2.36
C ILE A 159 3.10 -1.37 -2.98
N ASP A 160 3.04 -2.70 -2.91
CA ASP A 160 4.10 -3.60 -3.35
C ASP A 160 3.50 -4.72 -4.23
N ARG A 161 4.13 -5.06 -5.35
CA ARG A 161 3.71 -6.16 -6.25
C ARG A 161 2.22 -6.09 -6.63
N CYS A 162 1.78 -4.92 -7.11
CA CYS A 162 0.39 -4.63 -7.50
C CYS A 162 0.27 -4.25 -8.99
N HIS A 163 0.76 -5.11 -9.88
CA HIS A 163 1.00 -4.79 -11.31
C HIS A 163 -0.23 -4.38 -12.14
N LYS A 164 -1.44 -4.79 -11.73
CA LYS A 164 -2.69 -4.42 -12.43
C LYS A 164 -3.27 -3.10 -11.97
N LEU A 165 -2.71 -2.47 -10.93
CA LEU A 165 -3.23 -1.22 -10.42
C LEU A 165 -3.15 -0.15 -11.52
N ARG A 166 -4.26 0.53 -11.74
CA ARG A 166 -4.43 1.64 -12.68
C ARG A 166 -5.19 2.77 -12.00
N GLY A 167 -5.03 3.98 -12.52
CA GLY A 167 -5.73 5.16 -12.01
C GLY A 167 -5.02 5.82 -10.83
N SER A 168 -5.81 6.57 -10.04
CA SER A 168 -5.34 7.54 -9.05
C SER A 168 -5.00 6.89 -7.71
N LEU A 169 -3.98 7.42 -7.02
CA LEU A 169 -3.66 7.10 -5.63
C LEU A 169 -4.29 8.15 -4.72
N VAL A 170 -4.92 7.69 -3.64
CA VAL A 170 -5.44 8.58 -2.59
C VAL A 170 -4.25 8.96 -1.69
N LEU A 171 -3.79 10.21 -1.78
CA LEU A 171 -2.68 10.74 -0.98
C LEU A 171 -3.19 11.70 0.09
N PRO A 172 -3.17 11.31 1.38
CA PRO A 172 -3.57 12.18 2.48
C PRO A 172 -2.52 13.25 2.77
N THR A 173 -2.94 14.42 3.25
CA THR A 173 -2.08 15.60 3.46
C THR A 173 -0.97 15.40 4.50
N VAL A 174 -1.11 14.42 5.39
CA VAL A 174 -0.12 14.09 6.42
C VAL A 174 0.85 12.97 6.00
N LEU A 175 0.81 12.54 4.74
CA LEU A 175 1.61 11.42 4.25
C LEU A 175 3.09 11.78 4.17
N GLU A 176 3.91 11.06 4.94
CA GLU A 176 5.37 11.29 5.00
C GLU A 176 6.16 10.28 4.18
N ARG A 177 5.67 9.05 4.07
CA ARG A 177 6.37 7.94 3.41
C ARG A 177 5.45 7.29 2.40
N LEU A 178 5.88 7.31 1.15
CA LEU A 178 5.20 6.66 0.04
C LEU A 178 6.14 5.62 -0.57
N HIS A 179 5.72 4.36 -0.61
CA HIS A 179 6.41 3.30 -1.33
C HIS A 179 5.45 2.69 -2.34
N VAL A 180 5.79 2.75 -3.63
CA VAL A 180 4.98 2.25 -4.74
C VAL A 180 5.87 1.43 -5.66
N VAL A 181 5.84 0.12 -5.47
CA VAL A 181 6.50 -0.88 -6.31
C VAL A 181 5.39 -1.72 -6.94
N LEU A 182 5.19 -1.59 -8.24
CA LEU A 182 4.10 -2.23 -8.96
C LEU A 182 4.56 -3.46 -9.74
N SER A 183 5.84 -3.57 -10.05
CA SER A 183 6.39 -4.64 -10.87
C SER A 183 6.32 -5.99 -10.16
N ASP A 184 5.97 -7.01 -10.95
CA ASP A 184 6.35 -8.39 -10.70
C ASP A 184 7.42 -8.71 -11.75
N ASP A 185 8.60 -9.06 -11.28
CA ASP A 185 9.80 -9.26 -12.09
C ASP A 185 9.56 -10.21 -13.30
N VAL A 186 10.27 -9.90 -14.40
CA VAL A 186 10.57 -10.69 -15.62
C VAL A 186 9.69 -10.60 -16.89
N THR A 187 8.45 -10.07 -16.94
CA THR A 187 7.70 -9.97 -18.24
C THR A 187 6.95 -8.66 -18.51
N TRP A 188 7.54 -7.54 -18.12
CA TRP A 188 6.98 -6.20 -18.31
C TRP A 188 6.81 -5.76 -19.78
N GLU A 189 7.56 -6.36 -20.72
CA GLU A 189 7.56 -5.95 -22.14
C GLU A 189 6.27 -6.30 -22.93
N SER A 190 5.38 -7.12 -22.35
CA SER A 190 4.20 -7.65 -23.07
C SER A 190 2.90 -6.87 -22.86
N TYR A 191 2.81 -6.00 -21.85
CA TYR A 191 1.53 -5.37 -21.50
C TYR A 191 1.68 -3.86 -21.34
N LYS A 192 0.73 -3.12 -21.92
CA LYS A 192 0.63 -1.66 -21.84
C LYS A 192 1.00 -1.17 -20.44
N LYS A 193 2.03 -0.30 -20.41
CA LYS A 193 2.54 0.44 -19.25
C LYS A 193 1.39 0.78 -18.29
N PRO A 194 1.52 0.58 -16.96
CA PRO A 194 0.65 1.24 -16.02
C PRO A 194 0.80 2.73 -16.25
N HIS A 195 -0.21 3.30 -16.88
CA HIS A 195 -0.54 4.68 -16.66
C HIS A 195 -1.21 4.71 -15.28
N VAL A 196 -0.38 4.96 -14.26
CA VAL A 196 -0.90 5.58 -13.05
C VAL A 196 -1.23 7.00 -13.49
N VAL A 197 -2.50 7.34 -13.49
CA VAL A 197 -2.99 8.69 -13.85
C VAL A 197 -3.57 9.23 -12.56
N LEU A 198 -2.95 10.27 -12.05
CA LEU A 198 -3.42 10.99 -10.87
C LEU A 198 -4.36 12.11 -11.31
N SER A 199 -5.66 11.81 -11.38
CA SER A 199 -6.74 12.74 -11.05
C SER A 199 -8.11 12.03 -11.13
N ASP A 200 -8.96 12.30 -10.14
CA ASP A 200 -10.28 12.85 -10.44
C ASP A 200 -10.24 14.25 -9.81
N ASP A 201 -10.76 15.24 -10.54
CA ASP A 201 -10.69 16.69 -10.31
C ASP A 201 -11.32 17.21 -9.00
N VAL A 202 -11.44 16.39 -7.95
CA VAL A 202 -12.27 16.69 -6.76
C VAL A 202 -11.46 16.86 -5.47
N ILE A 203 -10.25 16.31 -5.36
CA ILE A 203 -9.48 16.40 -4.10
C ILE A 203 -8.71 17.73 -3.98
N TRP A 204 -8.28 18.35 -5.09
CA TRP A 204 -7.47 19.58 -5.01
C TRP A 204 -8.27 20.88 -5.13
N GLU A 205 -9.50 20.85 -5.63
CA GLU A 205 -10.31 22.06 -5.83
C GLU A 205 -11.19 22.46 -4.63
N SER A 206 -11.20 21.72 -3.51
CA SER A 206 -12.19 21.94 -2.44
C SER A 206 -11.67 22.20 -1.03
N SER A 207 -10.42 22.65 -0.87
CA SER A 207 -10.00 23.30 0.37
C SER A 207 -9.37 24.66 0.10
N GLU A 208 -9.92 25.71 0.69
CA GLU A 208 -9.34 27.06 0.79
C GLU A 208 -8.01 27.08 1.60
N THR A 209 -7.37 25.93 1.77
CA THR A 209 -6.10 25.69 2.44
C THR A 209 -5.22 24.83 1.54
N ASN A 210 -4.06 25.37 1.15
CA ASN A 210 -3.02 24.73 0.32
C ASN A 210 -2.29 23.57 1.04
N ASP A 211 -3.00 22.66 1.69
CA ASP A 211 -2.38 21.54 2.42
C ASP A 211 -2.04 20.40 1.44
N VAL A 212 -0.91 20.53 0.75
CA VAL A 212 -0.29 19.45 -0.02
C VAL A 212 0.53 18.53 0.90
N PRO A 213 0.54 17.20 0.67
CA PRO A 213 1.34 16.31 1.49
C PRO A 213 2.83 16.53 1.33
N ALA A 214 3.53 16.76 2.44
CA ALA A 214 4.99 16.86 2.45
C ALA A 214 5.63 15.45 2.50
N ILE A 215 5.75 14.80 1.34
CA ILE A 215 6.40 13.48 1.24
C ILE A 215 7.88 13.65 1.58
N LEU A 216 8.33 12.97 2.62
CA LEU A 216 9.71 12.99 3.11
C LEU A 216 10.53 11.86 2.50
N LYS A 217 9.91 10.69 2.32
CA LYS A 217 10.52 9.50 1.71
C LYS A 217 9.66 8.96 0.61
N LEU A 218 10.26 8.76 -0.55
CA LEU A 218 9.63 8.15 -1.70
C LEU A 218 10.44 6.95 -2.15
N SER A 219 9.78 5.82 -2.35
CA SER A 219 10.37 4.63 -2.94
C SER A 219 9.51 4.15 -4.09
N ILE A 220 10.10 3.98 -5.26
CA ILE A 220 9.39 3.69 -6.52
C ILE A 220 10.19 2.74 -7.41
N ASP A 221 9.50 1.96 -8.23
CA ASP A 221 10.10 1.12 -9.27
C ASP A 221 9.90 1.65 -10.69
N ASN A 222 9.28 2.82 -10.81
CA ASN A 222 9.08 3.50 -12.08
C ASN A 222 9.24 5.01 -11.90
N ILE A 223 10.33 5.55 -12.45
CA ILE A 223 10.66 6.97 -12.34
C ILE A 223 9.59 7.89 -12.96
N SER A 224 8.78 7.41 -13.91
CA SER A 224 7.67 8.20 -14.49
C SER A 224 6.58 8.54 -13.47
N LEU A 225 6.52 7.86 -12.31
CA LEU A 225 5.65 8.25 -11.20
C LEU A 225 5.98 9.64 -10.63
N LEU A 226 7.19 10.13 -10.87
CA LEU A 226 7.63 11.45 -10.46
C LEU A 226 7.05 12.54 -11.37
N THR A 227 7.03 12.29 -12.69
CA THR A 227 6.62 13.27 -13.70
C THR A 227 5.12 13.24 -14.00
N ASP A 228 4.53 12.05 -14.07
CA ASP A 228 3.20 11.85 -14.63
C ASP A 228 2.10 11.89 -13.56
N CYS A 229 2.52 11.92 -12.30
CA CYS A 229 1.75 11.40 -11.21
C CYS A 229 1.80 12.35 -10.01
N LEU A 230 2.95 12.47 -9.37
CA LEU A 230 3.06 13.24 -8.13
C LEU A 230 3.21 14.74 -8.42
N PRO A 231 2.36 15.61 -7.83
CA PRO A 231 2.58 17.04 -7.85
C PRO A 231 3.92 17.37 -7.25
N ALA A 232 4.65 18.30 -7.85
CA ALA A 232 5.96 18.66 -7.36
C ALA A 232 5.92 19.33 -5.98
N GLU A 233 4.80 19.97 -5.65
CA GLU A 233 4.54 20.55 -4.34
C GLU A 233 4.58 19.48 -3.24
N CYS A 234 4.14 18.25 -3.56
CA CYS A 234 4.20 17.13 -2.61
C CYS A 234 5.64 16.67 -2.31
N LEU A 235 6.58 17.02 -3.19
CA LEU A 235 7.94 16.50 -3.23
C LEU A 235 8.97 17.56 -2.85
N ALA A 236 8.53 18.79 -2.58
CA ALA A 236 9.39 19.90 -2.18
C ALA A 236 10.18 19.60 -0.89
N SER A 237 9.62 18.77 0.00
CA SER A 237 10.26 18.33 1.26
C SER A 237 10.90 16.94 1.15
N LEU A 238 11.00 16.36 -0.05
CA LEU A 238 11.55 15.02 -0.24
C LEU A 238 13.03 15.02 0.07
N TYR A 239 13.40 14.39 1.20
CA TYR A 239 14.80 14.27 1.59
C TYR A 239 15.42 12.95 1.14
N ARG A 240 14.60 11.94 0.83
CA ARG A 240 15.06 10.64 0.35
C ARG A 240 14.23 10.09 -0.80
N LEU A 241 14.91 9.72 -1.88
CA LEU A 241 14.35 9.03 -3.05
C LEU A 241 15.05 7.67 -3.24
N ASP A 242 14.28 6.59 -3.19
CA ASP A 242 14.73 5.23 -3.46
C ASP A 242 14.11 4.74 -4.78
N VAL A 243 14.93 4.54 -5.81
CA VAL A 243 14.54 3.90 -7.07
C VAL A 243 14.93 2.42 -6.97
N VAL A 244 13.95 1.53 -6.89
CA VAL A 244 14.15 0.09 -6.58
C VAL A 244 13.56 -0.78 -7.68
N TYR A 245 14.20 -1.88 -8.07
CA TYR A 245 13.69 -2.81 -9.08
C TYR A 245 13.29 -2.14 -10.42
N CYS A 246 13.95 -1.02 -10.77
CA CYS A 246 13.55 -0.21 -11.92
C CYS A 246 14.22 -0.71 -13.21
N SER A 247 13.73 -1.82 -13.76
CA SER A 247 14.28 -2.41 -14.98
C SER A 247 13.92 -1.62 -16.24
N SER A 248 12.97 -0.69 -16.20
CA SER A 248 12.65 0.16 -17.36
C SER A 248 13.59 1.34 -17.56
N LEU A 249 14.38 1.68 -16.54
CA LEU A 249 15.22 2.87 -16.54
C LEU A 249 16.61 2.55 -17.08
N GLU A 250 16.88 2.93 -18.33
CA GLU A 250 18.23 2.85 -18.92
C GLU A 250 19.07 4.10 -18.62
N SER A 251 18.43 5.26 -18.72
CA SER A 251 18.98 6.59 -18.43
C SER A 251 17.83 7.57 -18.21
N PHE A 252 18.11 8.70 -17.57
CA PHE A 252 17.12 9.74 -17.34
C PHE A 252 16.83 10.52 -18.63
N THR A 253 15.55 10.79 -18.90
CA THR A 253 15.15 11.72 -19.96
C THR A 253 15.34 13.17 -19.53
N ASP A 254 15.43 14.11 -20.48
CA ASP A 254 15.52 15.55 -20.20
C ASP A 254 14.41 16.04 -19.24
N GLU A 255 13.21 15.43 -19.30
CA GLU A 255 12.09 15.77 -18.42
C GLU A 255 12.30 15.25 -17.00
N GLN A 256 12.82 14.02 -16.85
CA GLN A 256 13.12 13.43 -15.56
C GLN A 256 14.31 14.13 -14.88
N GLU A 257 15.31 14.57 -15.65
CA GLU A 257 16.41 15.39 -15.13
C GLU A 257 15.90 16.75 -14.62
N LYS A 258 15.09 17.45 -15.42
CA LYS A 258 14.43 18.69 -15.00
C LYS A 258 13.62 18.51 -13.73
N TRP A 259 12.96 17.37 -13.59
CA TRP A 259 12.21 17.06 -12.38
C TRP A 259 13.13 16.85 -11.18
N LEU A 260 14.26 16.14 -11.33
CA LEU A 260 15.24 15.96 -10.25
C LEU A 260 15.76 17.30 -9.74
N HIS A 261 16.00 18.27 -10.62
CA HIS A 261 16.43 19.62 -10.23
C HIS A 261 15.42 20.37 -9.34
N ARG A 262 14.16 19.93 -9.29
CA ARG A 262 13.14 20.52 -8.41
C ARG A 262 13.22 19.99 -6.97
N LEU A 263 13.93 18.90 -6.75
CA LEU A 263 14.11 18.29 -5.43
C LEU A 263 15.20 19.00 -4.63
N SER A 264 14.95 20.24 -4.25
CA SER A 264 15.91 21.09 -3.52
C SER A 264 16.27 20.56 -2.12
N SER A 265 15.43 19.71 -1.53
CA SER A 265 15.61 19.14 -0.19
C SER A 265 16.27 17.75 -0.18
N LEU A 266 16.61 17.19 -1.34
CA LEU A 266 17.06 15.80 -1.44
C LEU A 266 18.45 15.61 -0.82
N GLU A 267 18.54 14.76 0.19
CA GLU A 267 19.79 14.42 0.87
C GLU A 267 20.27 12.99 0.55
N GLU A 268 19.35 12.08 0.26
CA GLU A 268 19.62 10.68 -0.05
C GLU A 268 18.99 10.28 -1.39
N LEU A 269 19.81 9.83 -2.34
CA LEU A 269 19.36 9.21 -3.58
C LEU A 269 19.86 7.77 -3.61
N ARG A 270 18.96 6.80 -3.75
CA ARG A 270 19.30 5.39 -3.77
C ARG A 270 18.79 4.71 -5.04
N PHE A 271 19.64 3.90 -5.64
CA PHE A 271 19.29 2.97 -6.71
C PHE A 271 19.54 1.56 -6.21
N SER A 272 18.54 0.70 -6.30
CA SER A 272 18.65 -0.70 -5.87
C SER A 272 18.06 -1.61 -6.93
N ASP A 273 18.78 -2.66 -7.33
CA ASP A 273 18.31 -3.67 -8.28
C ASP A 273 17.77 -3.07 -9.60
N CYS A 274 18.42 -2.03 -10.12
CA CYS A 274 18.07 -1.40 -11.40
C CYS A 274 18.90 -1.99 -12.54
N ASP A 275 18.48 -3.17 -13.03
CA ASP A 275 19.26 -4.00 -13.95
C ASP A 275 19.67 -3.34 -15.27
N ASN A 276 18.85 -2.40 -15.75
CA ASN A 276 19.07 -1.75 -17.04
C ASN A 276 19.71 -0.37 -16.94
N LEU A 277 19.92 0.15 -15.73
CA LEU A 277 20.45 1.50 -15.51
C LEU A 277 21.90 1.57 -15.97
N THR A 278 22.15 2.30 -17.05
CA THR A 278 23.49 2.50 -17.64
C THR A 278 24.16 3.78 -17.17
N ARG A 279 23.36 4.83 -16.90
CA ARG A 279 23.86 6.16 -16.56
C ARG A 279 23.05 6.79 -15.44
N LEU A 280 23.74 7.42 -14.50
CA LEU A 280 23.16 8.30 -13.50
C LEU A 280 22.68 9.63 -14.13
N PRO A 281 21.86 10.41 -13.42
CA PRO A 281 21.50 11.78 -13.84
C PRO A 281 22.76 12.59 -14.16
N THR A 282 22.76 13.33 -15.27
CA THR A 282 23.99 13.98 -15.77
C THR A 282 24.46 15.14 -14.90
N ASP A 283 23.54 15.85 -14.25
CA ASP A 283 23.83 16.99 -13.38
C ASP A 283 23.36 16.75 -11.94
N LEU A 284 23.99 15.76 -11.28
CA LEU A 284 23.85 15.57 -9.82
C LEU A 284 24.39 16.77 -9.02
N SER A 285 25.23 17.62 -9.61
CA SER A 285 25.80 18.80 -8.95
C SER A 285 24.74 19.86 -8.63
N SER A 286 23.63 19.87 -9.38
CA SER A 286 22.45 20.67 -9.09
C SER A 286 21.77 20.35 -7.76
N LEU A 287 21.93 19.13 -7.25
CA LEU A 287 21.34 18.66 -5.99
C LEU A 287 22.21 19.09 -4.80
N ALA A 288 22.17 20.39 -4.48
CA ALA A 288 23.09 21.02 -3.54
C ALA A 288 23.10 20.40 -2.12
N LEU A 289 22.03 19.72 -1.70
CA LEU A 289 21.92 19.07 -0.40
C LEU A 289 22.20 17.57 -0.41
N LEU A 290 22.52 16.97 -1.57
CA LEU A 290 22.74 15.54 -1.69
C LEU A 290 23.98 15.12 -0.89
N LYS A 291 23.77 14.34 0.16
CA LYS A 291 24.82 13.83 1.07
C LYS A 291 25.19 12.39 0.76
N THR A 292 24.21 11.59 0.31
CA THR A 292 24.37 10.15 0.11
C THR A 292 23.82 9.73 -1.24
N LEU A 293 24.66 9.10 -2.05
CA LEU A 293 24.26 8.36 -3.25
C LEU A 293 24.56 6.88 -3.00
N HIS A 294 23.52 6.05 -2.93
CA HIS A 294 23.65 4.60 -2.76
C HIS A 294 23.28 3.88 -4.05
N ILE A 295 24.12 2.95 -4.50
CA ILE A 295 23.89 2.18 -5.72
C ILE A 295 24.22 0.73 -5.39
N GLU A 296 23.22 -0.15 -5.48
CA GLU A 296 23.32 -1.56 -5.14
C GLU A 296 22.55 -2.39 -6.16
N GLY A 297 23.08 -3.53 -6.60
CA GLY A 297 22.38 -4.36 -7.58
C GLY A 297 22.16 -3.70 -8.96
N CYS A 298 22.97 -2.71 -9.36
CA CYS A 298 22.88 -2.04 -10.67
C CYS A 298 24.05 -2.47 -11.57
N PRO A 299 24.00 -3.64 -12.23
CA PRO A 299 25.17 -4.24 -12.90
C PRO A 299 25.65 -3.49 -14.14
N LYS A 300 24.79 -2.67 -14.78
CA LYS A 300 25.11 -1.94 -16.03
C LYS A 300 25.59 -0.52 -15.81
N ILE A 301 25.53 -0.02 -14.57
CA ILE A 301 26.03 1.31 -14.25
C ILE A 301 27.56 1.20 -14.21
N ASP A 302 28.22 1.92 -15.11
CA ASP A 302 29.57 1.59 -15.54
C ASP A 302 30.56 1.28 -14.42
N SER A 303 31.27 0.17 -14.65
CA SER A 303 32.46 -0.29 -13.96
C SER A 303 33.68 0.66 -13.97
N GLN A 304 33.53 1.97 -14.26
CA GLN A 304 34.53 3.02 -13.95
C GLN A 304 33.88 4.41 -13.91
N PRO A 305 34.18 5.26 -12.90
CA PRO A 305 33.92 6.69 -13.01
C PRO A 305 35.05 7.35 -13.82
N GLU A 306 34.84 7.59 -15.11
CA GLU A 306 35.61 8.62 -15.82
C GLU A 306 35.08 10.00 -15.38
N LYS A 307 35.78 10.56 -14.39
CA LYS A 307 35.74 11.94 -13.86
C LYS A 307 34.92 12.14 -12.57
N GLY A 308 35.62 11.89 -11.46
CA GLY A 308 35.95 12.92 -10.47
C GLY A 308 34.82 13.46 -9.60
N ILE A 309 34.79 12.97 -8.36
CA ILE A 309 34.25 13.64 -7.16
C ILE A 309 34.77 15.08 -7.08
#